data_AF-A0A8W8IH49-F1
#
_entry.id   AF-A0A8W8IH49-F1
#
_cell.length_a   1.000
_cell.length_b   1.000
_cell.length_c   1.000
_cell.angle_alpha   90.00
_cell.angle_beta   90.00
_cell.angle_gamma   90.00
#
_symmetry.space_group_name_H-M   'P 1'
#
loop_
_entity.id
_entity.type
_entity.pdbx_description
1 polymer ?
#
loop_
_entity_poly.entity_id
_entity_poly.type
_entity_poly.pdbx_seq_one_letter_code
_entity_poly.pdbx_strand_id
1 'polypeptide(L)'
;MGENSVTHSGVVEMLLTVQRQWMYLENIFLGEDIRKQLPRELADFDNVNAKWKVIMTRLNKDRNALRGFTHHEGLLEELNDMNVKLEEIQKSLDMYLETKRQIFPRFYFLSNDDLLEILGQSKNPKAVQPHLKKCFDNIKSLEMNKPGLKWEANAMVLSDGETRLPGRTCGGKPKLIITESWLCDVEKTMRWTLQDELKKCKGNLKQKHGMTKRDKWIKDHPGQLCITASQIQWTADVEKALRLTKDRGDKKALKTIKKKQVAMLNKLSEAIRGKLEKMQRLKIVALVTIEIHARDIIEKLIKGGVCDENAFEWLSQLRLYWKKPPIDNCVVKQTNSQFPYGYEYLGNSGRLVITPLTDRCYITLTTALHLHRGGSPKGPAGTGKTETVKDLGKSLGMYVIVVNCSEGLDYKSMGKMFSGLAQAAAESPVKHDLDNLTDVNIGDMAEANVITDIRIGKSSRAFLNAVLI
;
A
#
# COMPACT_ATOMS: atom_id res chain seq x y z
N MET A 1 56.44 12.31 -16.66
CA MET A 1 55.14 12.41 -17.38
C MET A 1 54.02 11.59 -16.72
N GLY A 2 54.33 10.52 -15.95
CA GLY A 2 53.31 9.73 -15.25
C GLY A 2 52.58 10.46 -14.12
N GLU A 3 53.28 11.16 -13.22
CA GLU A 3 52.67 11.80 -12.03
C GLU A 3 51.67 12.93 -12.36
N ASN A 4 51.96 13.79 -13.33
CA ASN A 4 51.04 14.85 -13.74
C ASN A 4 49.78 14.30 -14.44
N SER A 5 49.85 13.13 -15.09
CA SER A 5 48.67 12.53 -15.72
C SER A 5 47.67 12.01 -14.69
N VAL A 6 48.17 11.52 -13.54
CA VAL A 6 47.36 11.00 -12.43
C VAL A 6 46.63 12.14 -11.71
N THR A 7 47.27 13.29 -11.52
CA THR A 7 46.65 14.47 -10.90
C THR A 7 45.58 15.10 -11.79
N HIS A 8 45.76 15.10 -13.12
CA HIS A 8 44.74 15.62 -14.05
C HIS A 8 43.50 14.72 -14.14
N SER A 9 43.67 13.39 -14.12
CA SER A 9 42.52 12.46 -14.07
C SER A 9 41.68 12.68 -12.81
N GLY A 10 42.34 12.82 -11.64
CA GLY A 10 41.66 13.07 -10.37
C GLY A 10 40.87 14.38 -10.34
N VAL A 11 41.39 15.45 -10.95
CA VAL A 11 40.67 16.74 -11.08
C VAL A 11 39.40 16.59 -11.94
N VAL A 12 39.49 15.88 -13.07
CA VAL A 12 38.32 15.66 -13.96
C VAL A 12 37.26 14.80 -13.27
N GLU A 13 37.67 13.71 -12.61
CA GLU A 13 36.74 12.85 -11.88
C GLU A 13 36.03 13.58 -10.75
N MET A 14 36.76 14.39 -9.97
CA MET A 14 36.18 15.19 -8.90
C MET A 14 35.25 16.28 -9.45
N LEU A 15 35.64 16.95 -10.54
CA LEU A 15 34.82 17.95 -11.21
C LEU A 15 33.50 17.34 -11.69
N LEU A 16 33.51 16.15 -12.31
CA LEU A 16 32.29 15.45 -12.70
C LEU A 16 31.44 15.05 -11.49
N THR A 17 32.07 14.73 -10.36
CA THR A 17 31.37 14.36 -9.12
C THR A 17 30.64 15.56 -8.51
N VAL A 18 31.34 16.67 -8.33
CA VAL A 18 30.78 17.95 -7.88
C VAL A 18 29.69 18.42 -8.83
N GLN A 19 29.88 18.31 -10.15
CA GLN A 19 28.87 18.68 -11.14
C GLN A 19 27.57 17.89 -10.96
N ARG A 20 27.65 16.56 -10.81
CA ARG A 20 26.47 15.72 -10.62
C ARG A 20 25.69 16.09 -9.36
N GLN A 21 26.39 16.24 -8.23
CA GLN A 21 25.77 16.62 -6.95
C GLN A 21 25.17 18.03 -7.00
N TRP A 22 25.91 18.98 -7.59
CA TRP A 22 25.46 20.36 -7.76
C TRP A 22 24.19 20.46 -8.62
N MET A 23 24.14 19.76 -9.77
CA MET A 23 22.93 19.75 -10.62
C MET A 23 21.71 19.16 -9.90
N TYR A 24 21.90 18.12 -9.10
CA TYR A 24 20.82 17.53 -8.30
C TYR A 24 20.30 18.49 -7.24
N LEU A 25 21.20 19.09 -6.45
CA LEU A 25 20.84 20.03 -5.38
C LEU A 25 20.30 21.36 -5.93
N GLU A 26 20.81 21.85 -7.07
CA GLU A 26 20.29 23.06 -7.72
C GLU A 26 18.80 22.91 -8.03
N ASN A 27 18.41 21.78 -8.65
CA ASN A 27 17.01 21.50 -8.98
C ASN A 27 16.10 21.48 -7.75
N ILE A 28 16.59 20.96 -6.61
CA ILE A 28 15.84 20.89 -5.36
C ILE A 28 15.69 22.26 -4.72
N PHE A 29 16.80 22.99 -4.62
CA PHE A 29 16.80 24.33 -4.08
C PHE A 29 16.20 25.35 -5.05
N LEU A 30 15.74 25.03 -6.26
CA LEU A 30 14.85 25.93 -7.01
C LEU A 30 13.49 26.11 -6.31
N GLY A 31 13.05 25.13 -5.50
CA GLY A 31 11.77 25.20 -4.79
C GLY A 31 11.78 26.11 -3.56
N GLU A 32 10.94 27.15 -3.55
CA GLU A 32 10.86 28.11 -2.44
C GLU A 32 10.46 27.48 -1.09
N ASP A 33 9.67 26.41 -1.10
CA ASP A 33 9.18 25.78 0.12
C ASP A 33 10.30 25.00 0.84
N ILE A 34 11.15 24.29 0.09
CA ILE A 34 12.29 23.55 0.66
C ILE A 34 13.35 24.53 1.19
N ARG A 35 13.60 25.64 0.49
CA ARG A 35 14.49 26.73 0.97
C ARG A 35 14.13 27.23 2.36
N LYS A 36 12.83 27.32 2.68
CA LYS A 36 12.34 27.79 3.98
C LYS A 36 12.51 26.75 5.08
N GLN A 37 12.64 25.47 4.73
CA GLN A 37 12.79 24.37 5.67
C GLN A 37 14.27 24.09 6.00
N LEU A 38 15.18 24.34 5.05
CA LEU A 38 16.63 24.09 5.16
C LEU A 38 17.45 25.38 4.91
N PRO A 39 17.35 26.40 5.78
CA PRO A 39 17.98 27.71 5.54
C PRO A 39 19.50 27.68 5.70
N ARG A 40 20.04 26.78 6.53
CA ARG A 40 21.49 26.69 6.80
C ARG A 40 22.20 26.03 5.62
N GLU A 41 21.67 24.90 5.18
CA GLU A 41 22.13 24.16 4.01
C GLU A 41 22.01 24.99 2.73
N LEU A 42 20.98 25.83 2.61
CA LEU A 42 20.84 26.78 1.50
C LEU A 42 21.99 27.78 1.45
N ALA A 43 22.38 28.35 2.60
CA ALA A 43 23.49 29.30 2.65
C ALA A 43 24.82 28.65 2.25
N ASP A 44 25.04 27.40 2.68
CA ASP A 44 26.20 26.61 2.28
C ASP A 44 26.17 26.28 0.78
N PHE A 45 25.01 25.91 0.24
CA PHE A 45 24.83 25.65 -1.19
C PHE A 45 25.06 26.91 -2.03
N ASP A 46 24.55 28.08 -1.63
CA ASP A 46 24.73 29.33 -2.36
C ASP A 46 26.21 29.75 -2.43
N ASN A 47 26.97 29.50 -1.35
CA ASN A 47 28.42 29.71 -1.33
C ASN A 47 29.12 28.77 -2.32
N VAL A 48 28.80 27.48 -2.29
CA VAL A 48 29.34 26.49 -3.26
C VAL A 48 28.96 26.87 -4.69
N ASN A 49 27.71 27.28 -4.93
CA ASN A 49 27.20 27.68 -6.24
C ASN A 49 27.96 28.90 -6.80
N ALA A 50 28.23 29.91 -5.96
CA ALA A 50 29.02 31.07 -6.36
C ALA A 50 30.45 30.67 -6.77
N LYS A 51 31.12 29.82 -5.97
CA LYS A 51 32.45 29.29 -6.30
C LYS A 51 32.45 28.46 -7.58
N TRP A 52 31.47 27.56 -7.72
CA TRP A 52 31.31 26.69 -8.87
C TRP A 52 31.15 27.47 -10.18
N LYS A 53 30.34 28.53 -10.18
CA LYS A 53 30.17 29.42 -11.35
C LYS A 53 31.47 30.12 -11.75
N VAL A 54 32.27 30.55 -10.78
CA VAL A 54 33.58 31.18 -11.05
C VAL A 54 34.53 30.17 -11.69
N ILE A 55 34.63 28.96 -11.13
CA ILE A 55 35.48 27.88 -11.66
C ILE A 55 35.05 27.51 -13.08
N MET A 56 33.75 27.29 -13.32
CA MET A 56 33.24 26.94 -14.64
C MET A 56 33.41 28.03 -15.69
N THR A 57 33.24 29.30 -15.30
CA THR A 57 33.47 30.44 -16.20
C THR A 57 34.95 30.52 -16.63
N ARG A 58 35.88 30.21 -15.72
CA ARG A 58 37.32 30.17 -16.02
C ARG A 58 37.66 28.99 -16.93
N LEU A 59 37.21 27.79 -16.59
CA LEU A 59 37.44 26.59 -17.41
C LEU A 59 36.84 26.72 -18.82
N ASN A 60 35.71 27.42 -18.97
CA ASN A 60 35.12 27.68 -20.28
C ASN A 60 35.93 28.70 -21.11
N LYS A 61 36.65 29.63 -20.47
CA LYS A 61 37.53 30.59 -21.16
C LYS A 61 38.80 29.92 -21.70
N ASP A 62 39.32 28.94 -20.99
CA ASP A 62 40.53 28.22 -21.38
C ASP A 62 40.20 26.96 -22.21
N ARG A 63 40.38 27.05 -23.54
CA ARG A 63 40.13 25.92 -24.46
C ARG A 63 41.10 24.73 -24.28
N ASN A 64 42.17 24.89 -23.50
CA ASN A 64 43.13 23.83 -23.23
C ASN A 64 42.96 23.31 -21.80
N ALA A 65 42.43 22.09 -21.67
CA ALA A 65 42.15 21.45 -20.38
C ALA A 65 43.41 21.34 -19.50
N LEU A 66 44.57 21.04 -20.09
CA LEU A 66 45.82 20.90 -19.34
C LEU A 66 46.24 22.24 -18.73
N ARG A 67 46.08 23.34 -19.48
CA ARG A 67 46.34 24.71 -18.99
C ARG A 67 45.32 25.14 -17.95
N GLY A 68 44.04 24.87 -18.17
CA GLY A 68 42.96 25.20 -17.22
C GLY A 68 43.14 24.54 -15.85
N PHE A 69 43.67 23.31 -15.82
CA PHE A 69 43.93 22.59 -14.56
C PHE A 69 45.27 22.94 -13.91
N THR A 70 46.31 23.32 -14.68
CA THR A 70 47.64 23.65 -14.13
C THR A 70 47.79 25.10 -13.69
N HIS A 71 47.08 26.06 -14.30
CA HIS A 71 47.15 27.47 -13.89
C HIS A 71 46.37 27.78 -12.62
N HIS A 72 45.58 26.84 -12.11
CA HIS A 72 44.81 26.99 -10.89
C HIS A 72 45.42 26.14 -9.76
N GLU A 73 46.41 26.71 -9.08
CA GLU A 73 46.97 26.10 -7.87
C GLU A 73 45.83 25.85 -6.85
N GLY A 74 45.80 24.64 -6.26
CA GLY A 74 44.78 24.27 -5.29
C GLY A 74 43.38 23.95 -5.85
N LEU A 75 43.16 23.88 -7.17
CA LEU A 75 41.84 23.56 -7.75
C LEU A 75 41.26 22.24 -7.20
N LEU A 76 42.11 21.22 -7.06
CA LEU A 76 41.68 19.93 -6.51
C LEU A 76 41.24 20.05 -5.04
N GLU A 77 41.92 20.88 -4.24
CA GLU A 77 41.57 21.12 -2.84
C GLU A 77 40.23 21.87 -2.73
N GLU A 78 40.01 22.87 -3.59
CA GLU A 78 38.72 23.58 -3.66
C GLU A 78 37.58 22.65 -4.09
N LEU A 79 37.81 21.79 -5.09
CA LEU A 79 36.84 20.80 -5.55
C LEU A 79 36.50 19.78 -4.44
N ASN A 80 37.51 19.36 -3.65
CA ASN A 80 37.30 18.49 -2.50
C ASN A 80 36.50 19.19 -1.39
N ASP A 81 36.81 20.44 -1.03
CA ASP A 81 36.03 21.23 -0.05
C ASP A 81 34.57 21.39 -0.50
N MET A 82 34.34 21.64 -1.80
CA MET A 82 32.99 21.69 -2.36
C MET A 82 32.29 20.34 -2.28
N ASN A 83 32.96 19.22 -2.62
CA ASN A 83 32.38 17.88 -2.53
C ASN A 83 31.97 17.55 -1.08
N VAL A 84 32.82 17.83 -0.09
CA VAL A 84 32.50 17.61 1.33
C VAL A 84 31.26 18.40 1.75
N LYS A 85 31.17 19.68 1.37
CA LYS A 85 29.99 20.51 1.66
C LYS A 85 28.73 20.00 0.97
N LEU A 86 28.82 19.57 -0.29
CA LEU A 86 27.69 19.00 -1.01
C LEU A 86 27.22 17.68 -0.39
N GLU A 87 28.13 16.84 0.09
CA GLU A 87 27.82 15.62 0.84
C GLU A 87 27.13 15.92 2.18
N GLU A 88 27.59 16.94 2.92
CA GLU A 88 26.95 17.39 4.16
C GLU A 88 25.52 17.88 3.91
N ILE A 89 25.32 18.69 2.87
CA ILE A 89 24.00 19.18 2.45
C ILE A 89 23.09 17.99 2.07
N GLN A 90 23.62 17.04 1.30
CA GLN A 90 22.87 15.85 0.89
C GLN A 90 22.46 15.00 2.11
N LYS A 91 23.34 14.85 3.10
CA LYS A 91 23.03 14.14 4.34
C LYS A 91 21.93 14.84 5.15
N SER A 92 21.99 16.16 5.28
CA SER A 92 20.93 16.95 5.93
C SER A 92 19.60 16.81 5.19
N LEU A 93 19.61 16.81 3.85
CA LEU A 93 18.43 16.60 3.04
C LEU A 93 17.84 15.20 3.25
N ASP A 94 18.66 14.15 3.24
CA ASP A 94 18.20 12.78 3.48
C ASP A 94 17.59 12.63 4.88
N MET A 95 18.20 13.25 5.90
CA MET A 95 17.63 13.30 7.25
C MET A 95 16.28 14.02 7.26
N TYR A 96 16.15 15.15 6.57
CA TYR A 96 14.89 15.87 6.44
C TYR A 96 13.81 14.99 5.78
N LEU A 97 14.11 14.35 4.65
CA LEU A 97 13.18 13.45 3.98
C LEU A 97 12.76 12.28 4.89
N GLU A 98 13.69 11.75 5.68
CA GLU A 98 13.41 10.69 6.63
C GLU A 98 12.42 11.14 7.72
N THR A 99 12.56 12.37 8.25
CA THR A 99 11.55 12.90 9.20
C THR A 99 10.15 12.99 8.58
N LYS A 100 10.05 13.27 7.28
CA LYS A 100 8.75 13.33 6.59
C LYS A 100 8.16 11.95 6.36
N ARG A 101 8.99 10.95 6.07
CA ARG A 101 8.56 9.55 5.99
C ARG A 101 8.05 9.01 7.31
N GLN A 102 8.64 9.44 8.43
CA GLN A 102 8.16 9.06 9.76
C GLN A 102 6.77 9.61 10.09
N ILE A 103 6.38 10.75 9.51
CA ILE A 103 5.04 11.34 9.72
C ILE A 103 3.99 10.65 8.85
N PHE A 104 4.37 10.22 7.64
CA PHE A 104 3.50 9.48 6.73
C PHE A 104 4.26 8.29 6.13
N PRO A 105 4.15 7.10 6.75
CA PRO A 105 4.93 5.92 6.40
C PRO A 105 4.78 5.42 4.96
N ARG A 106 3.71 5.81 4.25
CA ARG A 106 3.58 5.43 2.83
C ARG A 106 4.64 6.07 1.93
N PHE A 107 5.32 7.14 2.40
CA PHE A 107 6.43 7.76 1.68
C PHE A 107 7.71 6.92 1.64
N TYR A 108 7.84 5.88 2.46
CA TYR A 108 8.96 4.94 2.34
C TYR A 108 8.97 4.20 1.00
N PHE A 109 7.81 4.07 0.36
CA PHE A 109 7.65 3.39 -0.92
C PHE A 109 7.74 4.35 -2.12
N LEU A 110 8.04 5.63 -1.88
CA LEU A 110 8.32 6.61 -2.92
C LEU A 110 9.83 6.81 -3.12
N SER A 111 10.18 7.18 -4.35
CA SER A 111 11.52 7.69 -4.68
C SER A 111 11.78 9.03 -3.96
N ASN A 112 13.06 9.39 -3.81
CA ASN A 112 13.42 10.70 -3.23
C ASN A 112 12.86 11.83 -4.11
N ASP A 113 12.94 11.70 -5.43
CA ASP A 113 12.45 12.70 -6.39
C ASP A 113 10.94 12.92 -6.28
N ASP A 114 10.16 11.84 -6.21
CA ASP A 114 8.70 11.91 -5.99
C ASP A 114 8.37 12.62 -4.67
N LEU A 115 9.11 12.29 -3.60
CA LEU A 115 8.88 12.89 -2.30
C LEU A 115 9.21 14.40 -2.33
N LEU A 116 10.29 14.78 -2.99
CA LEU A 116 10.69 16.18 -3.15
C LEU A 116 9.70 16.97 -3.99
N GLU A 117 9.11 16.38 -5.04
CA GLU A 117 8.05 17.02 -5.84
C GLU A 117 6.80 17.29 -4.98
N ILE A 118 6.40 16.31 -4.16
CA ILE A 118 5.27 16.43 -3.22
C ILE A 118 5.53 17.53 -2.17
N LEU A 119 6.75 17.60 -1.64
CA LEU A 119 7.12 18.56 -0.59
C LEU A 119 7.38 19.97 -1.15
N GLY A 120 7.90 20.07 -2.37
CA GLY A 120 8.20 21.33 -3.05
C GLY A 120 6.96 22.16 -3.41
N GLN A 121 5.79 21.52 -3.50
CA GLN A 121 4.51 22.18 -3.80
C GLN A 121 3.50 22.06 -2.65
N SER A 122 3.97 22.07 -1.40
CA SER A 122 3.17 21.87 -0.18
C SER A 122 1.92 22.78 -0.06
N LYS A 123 1.98 23.97 -0.65
CA LYS A 123 0.86 24.94 -0.66
C LYS A 123 -0.25 24.61 -1.65
N ASN A 124 0.01 23.74 -2.63
CA ASN A 124 -0.94 23.38 -3.67
C ASN A 124 -1.27 21.89 -3.61
N PRO A 125 -2.34 21.49 -2.90
CA PRO A 125 -2.76 20.09 -2.82
C PRO A 125 -3.07 19.43 -4.18
N LYS A 126 -3.38 20.21 -5.22
CA LYS A 126 -3.56 19.68 -6.57
C LYS A 126 -2.26 19.11 -7.17
N ALA A 127 -1.10 19.61 -6.73
CA ALA A 127 0.20 19.10 -7.15
C ALA A 127 0.48 17.69 -6.64
N VAL A 128 -0.16 17.28 -5.53
CA VAL A 128 0.03 15.95 -4.93
C VAL A 128 -0.78 14.87 -5.69
N GLN A 129 -1.80 15.28 -6.45
CA GLN A 129 -2.73 14.39 -7.16
C GLN A 129 -2.04 13.34 -8.06
N PRO A 130 -1.01 13.67 -8.86
CA PRO A 130 -0.31 12.68 -9.69
C PRO A 130 0.36 11.57 -8.88
N HIS A 131 0.79 11.87 -7.66
CA HIS A 131 1.48 10.93 -6.78
C HIS A 131 0.52 10.11 -5.90
N LEU A 132 -0.76 10.47 -5.81
CA LEU A 132 -1.74 9.74 -4.99
C LEU A 132 -1.85 8.26 -5.38
N LYS A 133 -1.77 7.94 -6.68
CA LYS A 133 -1.76 6.54 -7.16
C LYS A 133 -0.54 5.74 -6.68
N LYS A 134 0.55 6.41 -6.32
CA LYS A 134 1.75 5.75 -5.79
C LYS A 134 1.62 5.51 -4.28
N CYS A 135 0.88 6.37 -3.57
CA CYS A 135 0.63 6.23 -2.12
C CYS A 135 -0.58 5.36 -1.78
N PHE A 136 -1.57 5.26 -2.65
CA PHE A 136 -2.82 4.55 -2.44
C PHE A 136 -3.10 3.62 -3.62
N ASP A 137 -3.59 2.41 -3.34
CA ASP A 137 -3.77 1.39 -4.38
C ASP A 137 -4.81 1.83 -5.44
N ASN A 138 -6.00 2.27 -5.01
CA ASN A 138 -7.11 2.58 -5.91
C ASN A 138 -7.70 4.00 -5.79
N ILE A 139 -6.97 4.93 -5.18
CA ILE A 139 -7.33 6.36 -5.23
C ILE A 139 -6.60 7.01 -6.41
N LYS A 140 -7.39 7.46 -7.41
CA LYS A 140 -6.84 8.17 -8.58
C LYS A 140 -6.61 9.64 -8.29
N SER A 141 -7.60 10.28 -7.69
CA SER A 141 -7.58 11.71 -7.40
C SER A 141 -8.58 12.05 -6.30
N LEU A 142 -8.40 13.20 -5.66
CA LEU A 142 -9.37 13.78 -4.75
C LEU A 142 -10.16 14.88 -5.47
N GLU A 143 -11.48 14.90 -5.30
CA GLU A 143 -12.32 16.01 -5.74
C GLU A 143 -12.15 17.15 -4.76
N MET A 144 -11.35 18.14 -5.17
CA MET A 144 -10.96 19.25 -4.31
C MET A 144 -11.72 20.51 -4.66
N ASN A 145 -12.39 21.08 -3.67
CA ASN A 145 -13.03 22.38 -3.77
C ASN A 145 -12.25 23.41 -2.95
N LYS A 146 -12.33 24.66 -3.38
CA LYS A 146 -11.73 25.79 -2.66
C LYS A 146 -12.81 26.79 -2.25
N PRO A 147 -13.69 26.46 -1.27
CA PRO A 147 -14.62 27.43 -0.73
C PRO A 147 -13.83 28.49 0.08
N GLY A 148 -13.37 29.53 -0.61
CA GLY A 148 -12.59 30.63 -0.02
C GLY A 148 -11.08 30.38 0.02
N LEU A 149 -10.47 30.45 1.22
CA LEU A 149 -9.01 30.34 1.41
C LEU A 149 -8.51 28.91 1.65
N LYS A 150 -9.42 27.93 1.83
CA LYS A 150 -9.08 26.55 2.21
C LYS A 150 -9.37 25.59 1.07
N TRP A 151 -8.53 24.57 0.95
CA TRP A 151 -8.79 23.40 0.13
C TRP A 151 -9.53 22.35 0.94
N GLU A 152 -10.61 21.82 0.40
CA GLU A 152 -11.40 20.73 0.99
C GLU A 152 -11.50 19.59 -0.02
N ALA A 153 -11.23 18.36 0.45
CA ALA A 153 -11.47 17.15 -0.33
C ALA A 153 -12.89 16.66 -0.04
N ASN A 154 -13.76 16.73 -1.04
CA ASN A 154 -15.19 16.41 -0.92
C ASN A 154 -15.51 14.99 -1.35
N ALA A 155 -14.69 14.40 -2.22
CA ALA A 155 -14.85 13.02 -2.65
C ALA A 155 -13.49 12.40 -3.02
N MET A 156 -13.40 11.09 -2.87
CA MET A 156 -12.28 10.32 -3.41
C MET A 156 -12.73 9.76 -4.76
N VAL A 157 -12.05 10.17 -5.82
CA VAL A 157 -12.26 9.66 -7.18
C VAL A 157 -11.35 8.45 -7.35
N LEU A 158 -11.97 7.34 -7.70
CA LEU A 158 -11.33 6.04 -7.71
C LEU A 158 -10.63 5.77 -9.04
N SER A 159 -9.78 4.74 -9.07
CA SER A 159 -9.03 4.30 -10.26
C SER A 159 -9.92 4.02 -11.47
N ASP A 160 -11.16 3.60 -11.26
CA ASP A 160 -12.16 3.38 -12.30
C ASP A 160 -12.74 4.67 -12.92
N GLY A 161 -12.53 5.83 -12.29
CA GLY A 161 -12.97 7.14 -12.76
C GLY A 161 -14.47 7.44 -12.62
N GLU A 162 -15.29 6.44 -12.29
CA GLU A 162 -16.75 6.55 -12.21
C GLU A 162 -17.25 6.51 -10.76
N THR A 163 -16.61 5.71 -9.90
CA THR A 163 -17.03 5.58 -8.51
C THR A 163 -16.45 6.72 -7.69
N ARG A 164 -17.32 7.41 -6.94
CA ARG A 164 -16.95 8.46 -5.99
C ARG A 164 -17.30 8.00 -4.59
N LEU A 165 -16.31 7.93 -3.71
CA LEU A 165 -16.59 7.75 -2.28
C LEU A 165 -16.79 9.14 -1.67
N PRO A 166 -17.89 9.37 -0.92
CA PRO A 166 -18.11 10.65 -0.29
C PRO A 166 -17.01 10.92 0.74
N GLY A 167 -16.23 11.98 0.51
CA GLY A 167 -15.32 12.50 1.52
C GLY A 167 -16.16 13.30 2.50
N ARG A 168 -16.14 12.93 3.79
CA ARG A 168 -16.47 13.94 4.80
C ARG A 168 -15.36 14.98 4.73
N THR A 169 -15.74 16.25 4.59
CA THR A 169 -14.83 17.42 4.50
C THR A 169 -13.59 17.20 5.36
N CYS A 170 -12.46 16.90 4.72
CA CYS A 170 -11.14 16.90 5.36
C CYS A 170 -10.74 18.36 5.58
N GLY A 171 -11.45 19.03 6.51
CA GLY A 171 -11.24 20.43 6.84
C GLY A 171 -10.02 20.57 7.74
N GLY A 172 -8.83 20.63 7.13
CA GLY A 172 -7.63 21.04 7.84
C GLY A 172 -7.83 22.43 8.46
N LYS A 173 -7.46 22.59 9.74
CA LYS A 173 -7.45 23.89 10.43
C LYS A 173 -6.57 24.89 9.66
N PRO A 174 -6.87 26.20 9.73
CA PRO A 174 -6.14 27.23 8.99
C PRO A 174 -4.79 27.49 9.68
N LYS A 175 -3.74 26.76 9.30
CA LYS A 175 -2.33 27.20 9.34
C LYS A 175 -1.44 26.06 8.86
N LEU A 176 -0.83 26.28 7.69
CA LEU A 176 0.07 25.38 6.97
C LEU A 176 -0.49 23.97 6.74
N ILE A 177 -0.85 23.66 5.49
CA ILE A 177 -1.02 22.27 5.07
C ILE A 177 0.37 21.63 5.12
N ILE A 178 0.65 20.93 6.21
CA ILE A 178 1.73 19.96 6.26
C ILE A 178 1.22 18.78 5.43
N THR A 179 1.75 18.64 4.20
CA THR A 179 1.27 17.68 3.20
C THR A 179 1.09 16.28 3.77
N GLU A 180 2.01 15.86 4.64
CA GLU A 180 2.06 14.57 5.30
C GLU A 180 0.88 14.37 6.25
N SER A 181 0.60 15.36 7.10
CA SER A 181 -0.54 15.31 8.03
C SER A 181 -1.87 15.27 7.26
N TRP A 182 -1.97 16.01 6.16
CA TRP A 182 -3.15 16.01 5.32
C TRP A 182 -3.37 14.64 4.65
N LEU A 183 -2.30 14.00 4.15
CA LEU A 183 -2.36 12.65 3.60
C LEU A 183 -2.76 11.60 4.65
N CYS A 184 -2.30 11.74 5.89
CA CYS A 184 -2.76 10.90 7.02
C CYS A 184 -4.26 11.07 7.28
N ASP A 185 -4.79 12.29 7.18
CA ASP A 185 -6.23 12.54 7.35
C ASP A 185 -7.05 11.98 6.17
N VAL A 186 -6.52 12.03 4.95
CA VAL A 186 -7.12 11.37 3.77
C VAL A 186 -7.20 9.87 4.00
N GLU A 187 -6.13 9.23 4.47
CA GLU A 187 -6.12 7.79 4.79
C GLU A 187 -7.16 7.42 5.85
N LYS A 188 -7.23 8.17 6.97
CA LYS A 188 -8.22 7.93 8.03
C LYS A 188 -9.64 8.10 7.51
N THR A 189 -9.87 9.15 6.72
CA THR A 189 -11.18 9.44 6.12
C THR A 189 -11.61 8.33 5.16
N MET A 190 -10.68 7.77 4.38
CA MET A 190 -10.94 6.64 3.49
C MET A 190 -11.46 5.44 4.28
N ARG A 191 -10.70 5.02 5.31
CA ARG A 191 -11.04 3.85 6.12
C ARG A 191 -12.40 4.00 6.81
N TRP A 192 -12.67 5.17 7.39
CA TRP A 192 -13.97 5.47 8.00
C TRP A 192 -15.12 5.49 7.00
N THR A 193 -14.92 6.12 5.84
CA THR A 193 -15.95 6.17 4.79
C THR A 193 -16.31 4.76 4.34
N LEU A 194 -15.32 3.89 4.16
CA LEU A 194 -15.56 2.49 3.79
C LEU A 194 -16.25 1.69 4.89
N GLN A 195 -15.94 1.95 6.17
CA GLN A 195 -16.64 1.32 7.29
C GLN A 195 -18.13 1.70 7.31
N ASP A 196 -18.45 3.00 7.17
CA ASP A 196 -19.83 3.50 7.14
C ASP A 196 -20.59 2.97 5.91
N GLU A 197 -19.96 3.02 4.73
CA GLU A 197 -20.54 2.49 3.50
C GLU A 197 -20.73 0.97 3.55
N LEU A 198 -19.82 0.21 4.17
CA LEU A 198 -19.99 -1.23 4.37
C LEU A 198 -21.18 -1.52 5.29
N LYS A 199 -21.36 -0.73 6.35
CA LYS A 199 -22.50 -0.86 7.26
C LYS A 199 -23.83 -0.62 6.54
N LYS A 200 -23.90 0.42 5.70
CA LYS A 200 -25.06 0.71 4.82
C LYS A 200 -25.30 -0.41 3.81
N CYS A 201 -24.24 -0.83 3.11
CA CYS A 201 -24.29 -1.90 2.10
C CYS A 201 -24.86 -3.20 2.68
N LYS A 202 -24.38 -3.62 3.86
CA LYS A 202 -24.88 -4.77 4.61
C LYS A 202 -26.34 -4.59 5.06
N GLY A 203 -26.71 -3.40 5.53
CA GLY A 203 -28.09 -3.07 5.92
C GLY A 203 -29.07 -3.21 4.76
N ASN A 204 -28.70 -2.65 3.61
CA ASN A 204 -29.48 -2.71 2.37
C ASN A 204 -29.64 -4.13 1.83
N LEU A 205 -28.62 -4.99 2.02
CA LEU A 205 -28.70 -6.40 1.65
C LEU A 205 -29.76 -7.16 2.46
N LYS A 206 -29.90 -6.87 3.76
CA LYS A 206 -30.86 -7.54 4.66
C LYS A 206 -32.31 -7.10 4.45
N GLN A 207 -32.54 -5.83 4.11
CA GLN A 207 -33.89 -5.27 3.94
C GLN A 207 -34.53 -5.64 2.60
N LYS A 208 -33.75 -6.17 1.64
CA LYS A 208 -34.20 -6.42 0.27
C LYS A 208 -34.33 -7.92 0.00
N HIS A 209 -35.39 -8.54 0.51
CA HIS A 209 -35.80 -9.86 0.01
C HIS A 209 -36.44 -9.71 -1.40
N GLY A 210 -35.85 -10.37 -2.40
CA GLY A 210 -36.26 -10.37 -3.81
C GLY A 210 -35.12 -10.02 -4.78
N MET A 211 -35.08 -10.64 -5.98
CA MET A 211 -33.89 -10.63 -6.83
C MET A 211 -33.69 -9.40 -7.73
N THR A 212 -34.77 -8.79 -8.24
CA THR A 212 -34.71 -7.47 -8.92
C THR A 212 -34.08 -6.38 -8.04
N LYS A 213 -34.00 -6.63 -6.72
CA LYS A 213 -33.37 -5.75 -5.74
C LYS A 213 -31.87 -6.02 -5.57
N ARG A 214 -31.35 -7.20 -5.96
CA ARG A 214 -29.92 -7.57 -5.83
C ARG A 214 -29.08 -7.01 -6.96
N ASP A 215 -29.56 -7.02 -8.20
CA ASP A 215 -28.86 -6.37 -9.33
C ASP A 215 -28.74 -4.86 -9.08
N LYS A 216 -29.84 -4.25 -8.62
CA LYS A 216 -29.83 -2.85 -8.16
C LYS A 216 -28.85 -2.63 -7.01
N TRP A 217 -28.79 -3.52 -6.02
CA TRP A 217 -27.83 -3.43 -4.92
C TRP A 217 -26.37 -3.52 -5.38
N ILE A 218 -26.04 -4.40 -6.33
CA ILE A 218 -24.69 -4.49 -6.91
C ILE A 218 -24.33 -3.20 -7.66
N LYS A 219 -25.32 -2.59 -8.35
CA LYS A 219 -25.14 -1.33 -9.07
C LYS A 219 -24.93 -0.15 -8.11
N ASP A 220 -25.73 -0.07 -7.06
CA ASP A 220 -25.77 1.07 -6.12
C ASP A 220 -24.55 1.12 -5.17
N HIS A 221 -23.80 0.03 -5.01
CA HIS A 221 -22.68 -0.06 -4.06
C HIS A 221 -21.32 -0.36 -4.75
N PRO A 222 -20.18 0.03 -4.11
CA PRO A 222 -18.85 -0.36 -4.57
C PRO A 222 -18.66 -1.89 -4.54
N GLY A 223 -17.99 -2.46 -5.55
CA GLY A 223 -17.86 -3.92 -5.70
C GLY A 223 -17.12 -4.59 -4.54
N GLN A 224 -16.04 -3.98 -4.04
CA GLN A 224 -15.35 -4.45 -2.83
C GLN A 224 -16.32 -4.62 -1.65
N LEU A 225 -17.17 -3.62 -1.40
CA LEU A 225 -18.14 -3.66 -0.30
C LEU A 225 -19.25 -4.68 -0.54
N CYS A 226 -19.68 -4.87 -1.78
CA CYS A 226 -20.63 -5.93 -2.14
C CYS A 226 -20.06 -7.32 -1.83
N ILE A 227 -18.79 -7.57 -2.14
CA ILE A 227 -18.12 -8.84 -1.85
C ILE A 227 -18.06 -9.06 -0.34
N THR A 228 -17.52 -8.08 0.40
CA THR A 228 -17.37 -8.16 1.86
C THR A 228 -18.73 -8.34 2.56
N ALA A 229 -19.76 -7.58 2.17
CA ALA A 229 -21.11 -7.72 2.73
C ALA A 229 -21.74 -9.08 2.40
N SER A 230 -21.52 -9.61 1.21
CA SER A 230 -22.01 -10.94 0.82
C SER A 230 -21.32 -12.04 1.63
N GLN A 231 -20.01 -11.95 1.85
CA GLN A 231 -19.26 -12.89 2.69
C GLN A 231 -19.74 -12.86 4.15
N ILE A 232 -19.98 -11.68 4.72
CA ILE A 232 -20.54 -11.56 6.09
C ILE A 232 -21.90 -12.26 6.19
N GLN A 233 -22.78 -12.05 5.19
CA GLN A 233 -24.10 -12.67 5.16
C GLN A 233 -23.99 -14.19 4.98
N TRP A 234 -23.12 -14.64 4.09
CA TRP A 234 -22.85 -16.06 3.85
C TRP A 234 -22.34 -16.76 5.11
N THR A 235 -21.36 -16.19 5.82
CA THR A 235 -20.86 -16.73 7.09
C THR A 235 -21.99 -16.91 8.10
N ALA A 236 -22.84 -15.89 8.27
CA ALA A 236 -23.97 -15.95 9.20
C ALA A 236 -25.02 -17.00 8.82
N ASP A 237 -25.31 -17.14 7.52
CA ASP A 237 -26.29 -18.10 7.02
C ASP A 237 -25.80 -19.55 7.15
N VAL A 238 -24.53 -19.81 6.83
CA VAL A 238 -23.94 -21.15 6.96
C VAL A 238 -23.83 -21.57 8.42
N GLU A 239 -23.39 -20.71 9.33
CA GLU A 239 -23.36 -21.00 10.77
C GLU A 239 -24.76 -21.31 11.31
N LYS A 240 -25.77 -20.53 10.89
CA LYS A 240 -27.16 -20.82 11.25
C LYS A 240 -27.61 -22.19 10.73
N ALA A 241 -27.24 -22.56 9.51
CA ALA A 241 -27.56 -23.89 8.99
C ALA A 241 -26.79 -25.02 9.68
N LEU A 242 -25.53 -24.80 10.07
CA LEU A 242 -24.77 -25.77 10.85
C LEU A 242 -25.43 -26.02 12.20
N ARG A 243 -25.81 -24.97 12.93
CA ARG A 243 -26.59 -25.09 14.19
C ARG A 243 -27.89 -25.86 14.00
N LEU A 244 -28.68 -25.51 12.99
CA LEU A 244 -29.93 -26.25 12.69
C LEU A 244 -29.68 -27.71 12.28
N THR A 245 -28.57 -28.00 11.60
CA THR A 245 -28.18 -29.37 11.23
C THR A 245 -27.78 -30.16 12.48
N LYS A 246 -27.07 -29.54 13.43
CA LYS A 246 -26.77 -30.11 14.74
C LYS A 246 -28.03 -30.46 15.52
N ASP A 247 -28.94 -29.49 15.66
CA ASP A 247 -30.15 -29.62 16.47
C ASP A 247 -31.12 -30.65 15.90
N ARG A 248 -31.21 -30.76 14.57
CA ARG A 248 -32.16 -31.66 13.88
C ARG A 248 -31.56 -33.02 13.50
N GLY A 249 -30.25 -33.16 13.54
CA GLY A 249 -29.54 -34.34 13.05
C GLY A 249 -29.68 -34.60 11.54
N ASP A 250 -30.07 -33.59 10.73
CA ASP A 250 -30.24 -33.76 9.28
C ASP A 250 -29.54 -32.67 8.45
N LYS A 251 -29.19 -33.00 7.20
CA LYS A 251 -28.47 -32.09 6.29
C LYS A 251 -29.41 -31.14 5.51
N LYS A 252 -30.70 -31.04 5.87
CA LYS A 252 -31.68 -30.29 5.04
C LYS A 252 -31.40 -28.80 5.05
N ALA A 253 -30.95 -28.24 6.17
CA ALA A 253 -30.63 -26.82 6.28
C ALA A 253 -29.49 -26.42 5.32
N LEU A 254 -28.38 -27.15 5.34
CA LEU A 254 -27.25 -26.95 4.41
C LEU A 254 -27.66 -27.15 2.94
N LYS A 255 -28.43 -28.20 2.63
CA LYS A 255 -28.96 -28.43 1.26
C LYS A 255 -29.84 -27.27 0.78
N THR A 256 -30.62 -26.67 1.68
CA THR A 256 -31.48 -25.53 1.36
C THR A 256 -30.66 -24.28 1.04
N ILE A 257 -29.63 -23.99 1.83
CA ILE A 257 -28.71 -22.87 1.53
C ILE A 257 -27.97 -23.12 0.22
N LYS A 258 -27.46 -24.34 -0.04
CA LYS A 258 -26.82 -24.68 -1.32
C LYS A 258 -27.75 -24.39 -2.51
N LYS A 259 -29.03 -24.79 -2.43
CA LYS A 259 -30.02 -24.52 -3.49
C LYS A 259 -30.21 -23.02 -3.72
N LYS A 260 -30.30 -22.21 -2.65
CA LYS A 260 -30.40 -20.74 -2.75
C LYS A 260 -29.16 -20.14 -3.41
N GLN A 261 -27.98 -20.61 -3.01
CA GLN A 261 -26.69 -20.17 -3.56
C GLN A 261 -26.58 -20.47 -5.06
N VAL A 262 -26.92 -21.69 -5.48
CA VAL A 262 -26.91 -22.09 -6.90
C VAL A 262 -27.91 -21.27 -7.72
N ALA A 263 -29.12 -21.04 -7.20
CA ALA A 263 -30.09 -20.19 -7.88
C ALA A 263 -29.58 -18.75 -8.07
N MET A 264 -28.95 -18.17 -7.04
CA MET A 264 -28.33 -16.85 -7.14
C MET A 264 -27.20 -16.83 -8.18
N LEU A 265 -26.31 -17.81 -8.16
CA LEU A 265 -25.18 -17.92 -9.11
C LEU A 265 -25.64 -18.05 -10.57
N ASN A 266 -26.67 -18.85 -10.84
CA ASN A 266 -27.23 -18.98 -12.19
C ASN A 266 -27.74 -17.63 -12.71
N LYS A 267 -28.39 -16.87 -11.83
CA LYS A 267 -28.96 -15.57 -12.17
C LYS A 267 -27.90 -14.48 -12.36
N LEU A 268 -26.83 -14.49 -11.55
CA LEU A 268 -25.64 -13.66 -11.81
C LEU A 268 -24.94 -14.05 -13.12
N SER A 269 -24.90 -15.35 -13.44
CA SER A 269 -24.32 -15.85 -14.69
C SER A 269 -25.12 -15.40 -15.92
N GLU A 270 -26.45 -15.41 -15.83
CA GLU A 270 -27.34 -14.82 -16.83
C GLU A 270 -27.09 -13.32 -17.00
N ALA A 271 -26.97 -12.57 -15.89
CA ALA A 271 -26.66 -11.14 -15.93
C ALA A 271 -25.33 -10.86 -16.63
N ILE A 272 -24.28 -11.66 -16.38
CA ILE A 272 -22.98 -11.54 -17.07
C ILE A 272 -23.13 -11.75 -18.58
N ARG A 273 -23.97 -12.70 -19.02
CA ARG A 273 -24.20 -12.95 -20.46
C ARG A 273 -24.97 -11.81 -21.15
N GLY A 274 -25.67 -10.99 -20.38
CA GLY A 274 -26.36 -9.80 -20.87
C GLY A 274 -25.44 -8.64 -21.27
N LYS A 275 -26.07 -7.55 -21.69
CA LYS A 275 -25.41 -6.27 -21.94
C LYS A 275 -25.19 -5.54 -20.62
N LEU A 276 -23.93 -5.43 -20.21
CA LEU A 276 -23.49 -4.73 -19.01
C LEU A 276 -22.36 -3.77 -19.37
N GLU A 277 -22.34 -2.63 -18.69
CA GLU A 277 -21.20 -1.70 -18.70
C GLU A 277 -19.93 -2.43 -18.19
N LYS A 278 -18.76 -1.99 -18.68
CA LYS A 278 -17.47 -2.60 -18.35
C LYS A 278 -17.28 -2.72 -16.82
N MET A 279 -17.57 -1.65 -16.08
CA MET A 279 -17.41 -1.63 -14.63
C MET A 279 -18.38 -2.56 -13.90
N GLN A 280 -19.64 -2.60 -14.31
CA GLN A 280 -20.64 -3.51 -13.75
C GLN A 280 -20.24 -4.97 -14.00
N ARG A 281 -19.73 -5.28 -15.19
CA ARG A 281 -19.23 -6.61 -15.53
C ARG A 281 -18.07 -7.02 -14.63
N LEU A 282 -17.08 -6.14 -14.39
CA LEU A 282 -15.96 -6.42 -13.49
C LEU A 282 -16.44 -6.69 -12.05
N LYS A 283 -17.37 -5.87 -11.53
CA LYS A 283 -17.97 -6.08 -10.20
C LYS A 283 -18.64 -7.45 -10.07
N ILE A 284 -19.48 -7.80 -11.06
CA ILE A 284 -20.24 -9.06 -11.01
C ILE A 284 -19.31 -10.26 -11.18
N VAL A 285 -18.31 -10.20 -12.06
CA VAL A 285 -17.32 -11.28 -12.21
C VAL A 285 -16.57 -11.52 -10.90
N ALA A 286 -16.07 -10.46 -10.27
CA ALA A 286 -15.37 -10.58 -8.99
C ALA A 286 -16.26 -11.15 -7.87
N LEU A 287 -17.53 -10.74 -7.81
CA LEU A 287 -18.51 -11.29 -6.87
C LEU A 287 -18.79 -12.78 -7.14
N VAL A 288 -19.04 -13.14 -8.40
CA VAL A 288 -19.32 -14.53 -8.80
C VAL A 288 -18.16 -15.47 -8.45
N THR A 289 -16.90 -15.04 -8.65
CA THR A 289 -15.72 -15.84 -8.27
C THR A 289 -15.76 -16.25 -6.79
N ILE A 290 -16.05 -15.31 -5.89
CA ILE A 290 -16.13 -15.57 -4.45
C ILE A 290 -17.36 -16.41 -4.10
N GLU A 291 -18.50 -16.14 -4.73
CA GLU A 291 -19.75 -16.86 -4.49
C GLU A 291 -19.72 -18.33 -4.99
N ILE A 292 -18.93 -18.62 -6.02
CA ILE A 292 -18.66 -20.00 -6.50
C ILE A 292 -17.89 -20.77 -5.43
N HIS A 293 -16.81 -20.19 -4.90
CA HIS A 293 -16.03 -20.80 -3.83
C HIS A 293 -16.88 -21.04 -2.58
N ALA A 294 -17.71 -20.06 -2.19
CA ALA A 294 -18.67 -20.19 -1.09
C ALA A 294 -19.67 -21.35 -1.28
N ARG A 295 -20.14 -21.58 -2.52
CA ARG A 295 -20.99 -22.74 -2.88
C ARG A 295 -20.24 -24.06 -2.74
N ASP A 296 -18.99 -24.11 -3.18
CA ASP A 296 -18.16 -25.31 -3.15
C ASP A 296 -17.82 -25.72 -1.71
N ILE A 297 -17.60 -24.75 -0.81
CA ILE A 297 -17.48 -25.00 0.63
C ILE A 297 -18.75 -25.66 1.18
N ILE A 298 -19.94 -25.12 0.89
CA ILE A 298 -21.20 -25.71 1.36
C ILE A 298 -21.33 -27.15 0.87
N GLU A 299 -20.96 -27.41 -0.39
CA GLU A 299 -20.95 -28.77 -0.94
C GLU A 299 -19.98 -29.70 -0.20
N LYS A 300 -18.78 -29.21 0.11
CA LYS A 300 -17.77 -29.95 0.90
C LYS A 300 -18.29 -30.27 2.30
N LEU A 301 -18.91 -29.33 2.99
CA LEU A 301 -19.50 -29.54 4.32
C LEU A 301 -20.61 -30.61 4.28
N ILE A 302 -21.48 -30.58 3.26
CA ILE A 302 -22.54 -31.59 3.08
C ILE A 302 -21.95 -32.98 2.84
N LYS A 303 -20.96 -33.10 1.94
CA LYS A 303 -20.30 -34.37 1.62
C LYS A 303 -19.54 -34.93 2.82
N GLY A 304 -18.79 -34.08 3.54
CA GLY A 304 -18.08 -34.43 4.76
C GLY A 304 -18.99 -34.72 5.96
N GLY A 305 -20.29 -34.42 5.86
CA GLY A 305 -21.23 -34.66 6.95
C GLY A 305 -21.04 -33.75 8.16
N VAL A 306 -20.48 -32.57 7.95
CA VAL A 306 -20.24 -31.58 8.99
C VAL A 306 -21.56 -31.04 9.53
N CYS A 307 -21.74 -31.15 10.85
CA CYS A 307 -22.95 -30.72 11.55
C CYS A 307 -22.68 -29.72 12.68
N ASP A 308 -21.42 -29.33 12.92
CA ASP A 308 -21.06 -28.39 13.99
C ASP A 308 -20.35 -27.16 13.40
N GLU A 309 -20.67 -25.99 13.93
CA GLU A 309 -19.97 -24.74 13.62
C GLU A 309 -18.54 -24.69 14.21
N ASN A 310 -18.21 -25.60 15.12
CA ASN A 310 -16.85 -25.76 15.66
C ASN A 310 -16.03 -26.81 14.90
N ALA A 311 -16.57 -27.42 13.84
CA ALA A 311 -15.84 -28.38 13.03
C ALA A 311 -14.70 -27.70 12.25
N PHE A 312 -13.54 -28.36 12.19
CA PHE A 312 -12.34 -27.80 11.56
C PHE A 312 -12.56 -27.45 10.08
N GLU A 313 -13.35 -28.24 9.36
CA GLU A 313 -13.67 -27.99 7.95
C GLU A 313 -14.35 -26.63 7.74
N TRP A 314 -15.15 -26.18 8.71
CA TRP A 314 -15.74 -24.84 8.71
C TRP A 314 -14.78 -23.80 9.28
N LEU A 315 -14.13 -24.10 10.41
CA LEU A 315 -13.24 -23.15 11.08
C LEU A 315 -12.03 -22.76 10.21
N SER A 316 -11.56 -23.67 9.36
CA SER A 316 -10.45 -23.47 8.41
C SER A 316 -10.78 -22.50 7.27
N GLN A 317 -12.05 -22.18 7.03
CA GLN A 317 -12.47 -21.22 6.02
C GLN A 317 -12.28 -19.79 6.51
N LEU A 318 -11.96 -18.88 5.58
CA LEU A 318 -11.91 -17.44 5.86
C LEU A 318 -13.34 -16.91 6.03
N ARG A 319 -13.67 -16.45 7.25
CA ARG A 319 -15.02 -16.09 7.66
C ARG A 319 -15.07 -14.63 8.10
N LEU A 320 -16.09 -13.90 7.65
CA LEU A 320 -16.22 -12.48 7.95
C LEU A 320 -17.42 -12.25 8.87
N TYR A 321 -17.22 -11.42 9.89
CA TYR A 321 -18.19 -11.13 10.91
C TYR A 321 -18.35 -9.63 11.07
N TRP A 322 -19.59 -9.17 11.22
CA TRP A 322 -19.82 -7.84 11.77
C TRP A 322 -20.02 -7.93 13.28
N LYS A 323 -19.06 -7.46 14.07
CA LYS A 323 -19.20 -7.36 15.52
C LYS A 323 -20.15 -6.22 15.85
N LYS A 324 -21.12 -6.47 16.71
CA LYS A 324 -22.06 -5.45 17.22
C LYS A 324 -21.33 -4.48 18.17
N PRO A 325 -21.95 -3.35 18.57
CA PRO A 325 -21.40 -2.45 19.58
C PRO A 325 -20.93 -3.22 20.84
N PRO A 326 -19.85 -2.77 21.51
CA PRO A 326 -19.15 -1.49 21.34
C PRO A 326 -18.14 -1.45 20.17
N ILE A 327 -17.80 -2.58 19.55
CA ILE A 327 -16.79 -2.64 18.49
C ILE A 327 -17.33 -2.08 17.16
N ASP A 328 -18.58 -2.44 16.81
CA ASP A 328 -19.29 -2.04 15.58
C ASP A 328 -18.41 -2.06 14.30
N ASN A 329 -17.69 -3.18 14.11
CA ASN A 329 -16.67 -3.30 13.07
C ASN A 329 -16.67 -4.69 12.40
N CYS A 330 -16.17 -4.75 11.17
CA CYS A 330 -15.93 -5.99 10.45
C CYS A 330 -14.65 -6.67 10.96
N VAL A 331 -14.74 -7.97 11.19
CA VAL A 331 -13.66 -8.83 11.69
C VAL A 331 -13.59 -10.07 10.82
N VAL A 332 -12.41 -10.39 10.33
CA VAL A 332 -12.08 -11.61 9.61
C VAL A 332 -11.56 -12.65 10.59
N LYS A 333 -11.98 -13.90 10.45
CA LYS A 333 -11.48 -15.03 11.23
C LYS A 333 -11.12 -16.19 10.34
N GLN A 334 -10.05 -16.88 10.68
CA GLN A 334 -9.66 -18.15 10.09
C GLN A 334 -8.99 -18.97 11.19
N THR A 335 -9.38 -20.23 11.34
CA THR A 335 -8.96 -21.10 12.45
C THR A 335 -9.10 -20.41 13.81
N ASN A 336 -7.98 -20.19 14.52
CA ASN A 336 -7.87 -19.45 15.78
C ASN A 336 -7.51 -17.96 15.58
N SER A 337 -7.15 -17.57 14.36
CA SER A 337 -6.71 -16.23 14.01
C SER A 337 -7.89 -15.27 13.84
N GLN A 338 -7.73 -14.04 14.30
CA GLN A 338 -8.73 -12.99 14.19
C GLN A 338 -8.05 -11.67 13.79
N PHE A 339 -8.59 -11.02 12.77
CA PHE A 339 -8.10 -9.75 12.25
C PHE A 339 -9.26 -8.78 12.07
N PRO A 340 -9.14 -7.50 12.42
CA PRO A 340 -10.08 -6.50 11.95
C PRO A 340 -9.91 -6.30 10.43
N TYR A 341 -11.00 -5.97 9.75
CA TYR A 341 -10.92 -5.63 8.33
C TYR A 341 -10.19 -4.29 8.17
N GLY A 342 -9.22 -4.20 7.24
CA GLY A 342 -8.31 -3.06 7.14
C GLY A 342 -8.91 -1.79 6.53
N TYR A 343 -9.98 -1.91 5.74
CA TYR A 343 -10.63 -0.82 5.02
C TYR A 343 -9.69 -0.01 4.10
N GLU A 344 -8.65 -0.63 3.54
CA GLU A 344 -7.99 -0.07 2.36
C GLU A 344 -8.96 -0.16 1.17
N TYR A 345 -9.05 0.90 0.37
CA TYR A 345 -9.80 0.82 -0.87
C TYR A 345 -8.97 0.14 -1.97
N LEU A 346 -9.42 -1.04 -2.41
CA LEU A 346 -8.73 -1.90 -3.37
C LEU A 346 -9.47 -1.98 -4.72
N GLY A 347 -10.46 -1.11 -4.91
CA GLY A 347 -11.20 -1.00 -6.16
C GLY A 347 -12.06 -2.20 -6.50
N ASN A 348 -12.55 -2.19 -7.73
CA ASN A 348 -13.24 -3.34 -8.34
C ASN A 348 -12.21 -4.26 -9.02
N SER A 349 -11.12 -4.58 -8.31
CA SER A 349 -10.07 -5.45 -8.81
C SER A 349 -10.57 -6.90 -8.91
N GLY A 350 -10.04 -7.64 -9.89
CA GLY A 350 -10.37 -9.05 -10.07
C GLY A 350 -10.02 -9.89 -8.83
N ARG A 351 -10.79 -10.96 -8.61
CA ARG A 351 -10.57 -11.94 -7.55
C ARG A 351 -9.93 -13.19 -8.12
N LEU A 352 -8.95 -13.74 -7.40
CA LEU A 352 -8.32 -15.01 -7.74
C LEU A 352 -9.34 -16.15 -7.54
N VAL A 353 -9.33 -17.14 -8.44
CA VAL A 353 -10.13 -18.35 -8.25
C VAL A 353 -9.52 -19.14 -7.10
N ILE A 354 -10.28 -19.31 -6.02
CA ILE A 354 -9.80 -19.98 -4.81
C ILE A 354 -9.91 -21.49 -4.99
N THR A 355 -8.76 -22.17 -4.90
CA THR A 355 -8.65 -23.63 -4.98
C THR A 355 -8.28 -24.22 -3.61
N PRO A 356 -8.39 -25.55 -3.41
CA PRO A 356 -7.91 -26.18 -2.17
C PRO A 356 -6.43 -25.94 -1.85
N LEU A 357 -5.60 -25.61 -2.85
CA LEU A 357 -4.21 -25.20 -2.62
C LEU A 357 -4.17 -23.78 -2.06
N THR A 358 -4.90 -22.86 -2.68
CA THR A 358 -5.04 -21.46 -2.24
C THR A 358 -5.58 -21.38 -0.81
N ASP A 359 -6.61 -22.17 -0.46
CA ASP A 359 -7.16 -22.23 0.90
C ASP A 359 -6.10 -22.62 1.94
N ARG A 360 -5.27 -23.62 1.63
CA ARG A 360 -4.18 -24.03 2.50
C ARG A 360 -3.14 -22.92 2.66
N CYS A 361 -2.80 -22.23 1.58
CA CYS A 361 -1.93 -21.05 1.64
C CYS A 361 -2.54 -19.96 2.53
N TYR A 362 -3.83 -19.67 2.42
CA TYR A 362 -4.50 -18.68 3.28
C TYR A 362 -4.39 -19.07 4.75
N ILE A 363 -4.69 -20.32 5.12
CA ILE A 363 -4.55 -20.79 6.51
C ILE A 363 -3.13 -20.56 7.03
N THR A 364 -2.11 -20.94 6.27
CA THR A 364 -0.70 -20.77 6.67
C THR A 364 -0.34 -19.29 6.83
N LEU A 365 -0.72 -18.44 5.86
CA LEU A 365 -0.42 -17.01 5.87
C LEU A 365 -1.14 -16.30 7.02
N THR A 366 -2.44 -16.56 7.23
CA THR A 366 -3.17 -15.98 8.35
C THR A 366 -2.63 -16.45 9.68
N THR A 367 -2.20 -17.72 9.80
CA THR A 367 -1.62 -18.21 11.05
C THR A 367 -0.26 -17.56 11.31
N ALA A 368 0.57 -17.38 10.29
CA ALA A 368 1.84 -16.68 10.39
C ALA A 368 1.63 -15.22 10.83
N LEU A 369 0.70 -14.51 10.18
CA LEU A 369 0.33 -13.14 10.52
C LEU A 369 -0.17 -13.02 11.98
N HIS A 370 -1.02 -13.94 12.43
CA HIS A 370 -1.49 -13.98 13.81
C HIS A 370 -0.36 -14.20 14.84
N LEU A 371 0.72 -14.88 14.43
CA LEU A 371 1.90 -15.11 15.25
C LEU A 371 2.97 -14.04 15.09
N HIS A 372 2.68 -12.95 14.36
CA HIS A 372 3.65 -11.91 14.00
C HIS A 372 4.90 -12.50 13.31
N ARG A 373 4.66 -13.40 12.34
CA ARG A 373 5.69 -14.07 11.54
C ARG A 373 5.40 -13.94 10.06
N GLY A 374 6.47 -14.03 9.27
CA GLY A 374 6.40 -14.10 7.82
C GLY A 374 5.91 -15.43 7.25
N GLY A 375 5.29 -15.32 6.08
CA GLY A 375 4.95 -16.44 5.21
C GLY A 375 5.91 -16.51 4.02
N SER A 376 6.29 -17.72 3.60
CA SER A 376 7.06 -17.92 2.36
C SER A 376 6.37 -18.98 1.48
N PRO A 377 5.45 -18.58 0.59
CA PRO A 377 4.89 -19.41 -0.45
C PRO A 377 6.02 -19.79 -1.41
N LYS A 378 6.42 -21.06 -1.40
CA LYS A 378 7.45 -21.58 -2.32
C LYS A 378 6.81 -22.34 -3.48
N GLY A 379 7.38 -22.17 -4.67
CA GLY A 379 6.94 -22.86 -5.88
C GLY A 379 7.51 -22.24 -7.16
N PRO A 380 7.33 -22.89 -8.33
CA PRO A 380 7.86 -22.40 -9.61
C PRO A 380 7.37 -20.99 -9.98
N ALA A 381 8.06 -20.31 -10.89
CA ALA A 381 7.61 -19.04 -11.44
C ALA A 381 6.24 -19.18 -12.13
N GLY A 382 5.38 -18.16 -12.01
CA GLY A 382 4.06 -18.16 -12.65
C GLY A 382 2.96 -18.99 -11.97
N THR A 383 3.23 -19.66 -10.85
CA THR A 383 2.22 -20.49 -10.15
C THR A 383 1.27 -19.70 -9.25
N GLY A 384 1.22 -18.37 -9.37
CA GLY A 384 0.26 -17.53 -8.65
C GLY A 384 0.62 -17.24 -7.19
N LYS A 385 1.90 -17.38 -6.78
CA LYS A 385 2.37 -17.07 -5.42
C LYS A 385 1.98 -15.66 -4.97
N THR A 386 2.46 -14.66 -5.70
CA THR A 386 2.17 -13.24 -5.44
C THR A 386 0.71 -12.90 -5.58
N GLU A 387 0.01 -13.50 -6.54
CA GLU A 387 -1.42 -13.26 -6.73
C GLU A 387 -2.27 -13.86 -5.58
N THR A 388 -1.81 -14.95 -4.97
CA THR A 388 -2.42 -15.52 -3.76
C THR A 388 -2.28 -14.56 -2.59
N VAL A 389 -1.11 -13.96 -2.38
CA VAL A 389 -0.88 -12.98 -1.30
C VAL A 389 -1.72 -11.71 -1.53
N LYS A 390 -1.73 -11.18 -2.75
CA LYS A 390 -2.57 -10.03 -3.12
C LYS A 390 -4.06 -10.32 -2.89
N ASP A 391 -4.55 -11.50 -3.27
CA ASP A 391 -5.97 -11.83 -3.07
C ASP A 391 -6.34 -12.05 -1.59
N LEU A 392 -5.41 -12.57 -0.78
CA LEU A 392 -5.57 -12.60 0.68
C LEU A 392 -5.66 -11.19 1.25
N GLY A 393 -4.74 -10.29 0.88
CA GLY A 393 -4.79 -8.89 1.29
C GLY A 393 -6.09 -8.20 0.89
N LYS A 394 -6.61 -8.50 -0.31
CA LYS A 394 -7.95 -8.04 -0.74
C LYS A 394 -9.09 -8.59 0.13
N SER A 395 -8.95 -9.79 0.66
CA SER A 395 -9.94 -10.42 1.54
C SER A 395 -9.88 -9.85 2.97
N LEU A 396 -8.71 -9.41 3.41
CA LEU A 396 -8.50 -8.70 4.67
C LEU A 396 -8.74 -7.19 4.57
N GLY A 397 -8.82 -6.64 3.36
CA GLY A 397 -8.97 -5.20 3.12
C GLY A 397 -7.69 -4.43 3.44
N MET A 398 -6.54 -5.02 3.16
CA MET A 398 -5.21 -4.50 3.49
C MET A 398 -4.47 -4.06 2.23
N TYR A 399 -3.62 -3.04 2.39
CA TYR A 399 -2.73 -2.60 1.32
C TYR A 399 -1.58 -3.59 1.17
N VAL A 400 -1.42 -4.16 -0.04
CA VAL A 400 -0.34 -5.11 -0.34
C VAL A 400 0.67 -4.47 -1.27
N ILE A 401 1.91 -4.38 -0.81
CA ILE A 401 3.01 -3.86 -1.62
C ILE A 401 3.84 -5.04 -2.12
N VAL A 402 4.13 -5.04 -3.41
CA VAL A 402 4.96 -6.08 -4.03
C VAL A 402 6.25 -5.45 -4.50
N VAL A 403 7.35 -5.93 -3.94
CA VAL A 403 8.69 -5.49 -4.32
C VAL A 403 9.38 -6.61 -5.07
N ASN A 404 9.85 -6.30 -6.27
CA ASN A 404 10.68 -7.22 -7.03
C ASN A 404 12.16 -7.04 -6.64
N CYS A 405 12.77 -8.08 -6.07
CA CYS A 405 14.18 -8.08 -5.71
C CYS A 405 15.03 -8.36 -6.96
N SER A 406 15.32 -7.31 -7.72
CA SER A 406 16.34 -7.35 -8.78
C SER A 406 17.76 -7.19 -8.21
N GLU A 407 18.78 -7.56 -8.99
CA GLU A 407 20.20 -7.40 -8.62
C GLU A 407 20.60 -5.97 -8.19
N GLY A 408 19.87 -4.95 -8.64
CA GLY A 408 20.08 -3.56 -8.23
C GLY A 408 19.50 -3.15 -6.87
N LEU A 409 18.86 -4.06 -6.13
CA LEU A 409 18.29 -3.76 -4.81
C LEU A 409 19.38 -3.84 -3.73
N ASP A 410 19.82 -2.69 -3.24
CA ASP A 410 20.85 -2.61 -2.19
C ASP A 410 20.27 -2.77 -0.77
N TYR A 411 21.16 -3.05 0.20
CA TYR A 411 20.77 -3.23 1.60
C TYR A 411 20.15 -1.96 2.22
N LYS A 412 20.52 -0.76 1.73
CA LYS A 412 19.95 0.51 2.18
C LYS A 412 18.49 0.65 1.73
N SER A 413 18.20 0.31 0.47
CA SER A 413 16.84 0.30 -0.06
C SER A 413 15.96 -0.71 0.66
N MET A 414 16.49 -1.93 0.92
CA MET A 414 15.78 -2.92 1.75
C MET A 414 15.52 -2.39 3.16
N GLY A 415 16.53 -1.82 3.82
CA GLY A 415 16.39 -1.22 5.15
C GLY A 415 15.30 -0.15 5.19
N LYS A 416 15.28 0.75 4.22
CA LYS A 416 14.25 1.79 4.06
C LYS A 416 12.85 1.17 3.87
N MET A 417 12.71 0.14 3.03
CA MET A 417 11.43 -0.55 2.83
C MET A 417 10.93 -1.19 4.13
N PHE A 418 11.79 -1.90 4.86
CA PHE A 418 11.42 -2.51 6.14
C PHE A 418 11.07 -1.48 7.22
N SER A 419 11.79 -0.35 7.28
CA SER A 419 11.42 0.77 8.14
C SER A 419 10.02 1.31 7.82
N GLY A 420 9.70 1.43 6.53
CA GLY A 420 8.36 1.82 6.08
C GLY A 420 7.27 0.86 6.49
N LEU A 421 7.52 -0.44 6.38
CA LEU A 421 6.56 -1.46 6.80
C LEU A 421 6.31 -1.43 8.30
N ALA A 422 7.37 -1.39 9.10
CA ALA A 422 7.27 -1.35 10.54
C ALA A 422 6.51 -0.10 11.02
N GLN A 423 6.77 1.05 10.41
CA GLN A 423 6.09 2.30 10.77
C GLN A 423 4.63 2.35 10.29
N ALA A 424 4.36 1.88 9.07
CA ALA A 424 2.99 1.83 8.55
C ALA A 424 2.10 0.87 9.36
N ALA A 425 2.66 -0.23 9.86
CA ALA A 425 1.98 -1.14 10.79
C ALA A 425 1.74 -0.48 12.16
N ALA A 426 2.72 0.26 12.70
CA ALA A 426 2.61 0.93 14.00
C ALA A 426 1.57 2.06 14.04
N GLU A 427 1.34 2.77 12.93
CA GLU A 427 0.42 3.90 12.83
C GLU A 427 -1.03 3.53 12.46
N SER A 428 -1.26 2.28 12.07
CA SER A 428 -2.61 1.79 11.79
C SER A 428 -3.46 1.87 13.09
N PRO A 429 -4.63 2.56 13.10
CA PRO A 429 -5.46 2.72 14.30
C PRO A 429 -5.98 1.40 14.89
N VAL A 430 -5.75 0.28 14.22
CA VAL A 430 -5.81 -1.04 14.84
C VAL A 430 -4.47 -1.34 15.51
N LYS A 431 -4.30 -0.75 16.70
CA LYS A 431 -3.06 -0.77 17.49
C LYS A 431 -2.56 -2.15 17.97
N HIS A 432 -3.11 -3.26 17.48
CA HIS A 432 -2.73 -4.59 17.95
C HIS A 432 -2.70 -5.75 16.93
N ASP A 433 -3.20 -5.66 15.69
CA ASP A 433 -3.39 -6.88 14.87
C ASP A 433 -3.24 -6.73 13.34
N LEU A 434 -2.73 -5.62 12.79
CA LEU A 434 -2.67 -5.44 11.33
C LEU A 434 -1.32 -4.91 10.85
N ASP A 435 -0.46 -5.84 10.45
CA ASP A 435 0.73 -5.56 9.63
C ASP A 435 0.29 -5.42 8.15
N ASN A 436 0.74 -4.38 7.44
CA ASN A 436 0.56 -4.32 5.99
C ASN A 436 1.28 -5.52 5.37
N LEU A 437 0.62 -6.23 4.45
CA LEU A 437 1.20 -7.41 3.81
C LEU A 437 2.22 -6.96 2.74
N THR A 438 3.45 -7.48 2.82
CA THR A 438 4.46 -7.25 1.78
C THR A 438 4.95 -8.54 1.17
N ASP A 439 4.59 -8.79 -0.08
CA ASP A 439 5.22 -9.87 -0.83
C ASP A 439 6.57 -9.37 -1.37
N VAL A 440 7.63 -9.77 -0.68
CA VAL A 440 9.01 -9.59 -1.17
C VAL A 440 9.36 -10.89 -1.90
N ASN A 441 9.41 -10.83 -3.23
CA ASN A 441 9.85 -11.96 -4.04
C ASN A 441 11.38 -12.07 -3.95
N ILE A 442 11.87 -12.58 -2.82
CA ILE A 442 13.28 -12.87 -2.61
C ILE A 442 13.59 -14.13 -3.42
N GLY A 443 14.20 -13.95 -4.60
CA GLY A 443 14.91 -15.04 -5.25
C GLY A 443 15.96 -15.61 -4.28
N ASP A 444 16.33 -16.89 -4.46
CA ASP A 444 17.07 -17.77 -3.54
C ASP A 444 18.39 -17.25 -2.90
N MET A 445 18.81 -15.99 -3.13
CA MET A 445 20.06 -15.41 -2.64
C MET A 445 20.00 -14.68 -1.28
N ALA A 446 18.82 -14.34 -0.73
CA ALA A 446 18.76 -13.50 0.49
C ALA A 446 18.05 -14.11 1.72
N GLU A 447 17.80 -15.43 1.75
CA GLU A 447 17.22 -16.08 2.94
C GLU A 447 18.20 -16.16 4.14
N ALA A 448 19.52 -16.09 3.93
CA ALA A 448 20.48 -16.49 4.96
C ALA A 448 21.17 -15.35 5.74
N ASN A 449 21.44 -14.18 5.13
CA ASN A 449 22.29 -13.14 5.76
C ASN A 449 21.51 -11.96 6.36
N VAL A 450 20.35 -11.60 5.80
CA VAL A 450 19.54 -10.47 6.30
C VAL A 450 18.78 -10.85 7.58
N ILE A 451 18.40 -12.13 7.73
CA ILE A 451 17.60 -12.64 8.86
C ILE A 451 18.45 -12.77 10.14
N THR A 452 19.76 -13.02 10.02
CA THR A 452 20.69 -13.27 11.13
C THR A 452 21.21 -11.99 11.78
N ASP A 453 21.52 -10.95 11.02
CA ASP A 453 22.04 -9.69 11.58
C ASP A 453 20.97 -8.89 12.36
N ILE A 454 19.70 -9.06 12.00
CA ILE A 454 18.56 -8.42 12.69
C ILE A 454 18.34 -9.02 14.10
N ARG A 455 18.87 -10.23 14.37
CA ARG A 455 18.73 -10.91 15.67
C ARG A 455 19.55 -10.27 16.79
N ILE A 456 20.52 -9.41 16.46
CA ILE A 456 21.55 -8.90 17.39
C ILE A 456 21.20 -7.48 17.91
N GLY A 457 20.30 -6.76 17.25
CA GLY A 457 19.86 -5.42 17.66
C GLY A 457 18.89 -5.43 18.85
N LYS A 458 19.42 -5.34 20.08
CA LYS A 458 18.64 -5.14 21.31
C LYS A 458 18.01 -3.73 21.36
N SER A 459 16.96 -3.46 20.60
CA SER A 459 15.94 -2.50 21.03
C SER A 459 14.70 -2.56 20.13
N SER A 460 13.54 -2.66 20.77
CA SER A 460 12.20 -2.61 20.19
C SER A 460 11.67 -3.92 19.60
N ARG A 461 10.76 -4.56 20.36
CA ARG A 461 9.83 -5.61 19.89
C ARG A 461 9.07 -5.29 18.59
N ALA A 462 9.12 -4.03 18.11
CA ALA A 462 8.57 -3.59 16.83
C ALA A 462 9.41 -4.02 15.60
N PHE A 463 10.70 -4.31 15.76
CA PHE A 463 11.59 -4.65 14.63
C PHE A 463 11.40 -6.07 14.07
N LEU A 464 10.84 -6.97 14.89
CA LEU A 464 10.47 -8.33 14.46
C LEU A 464 9.15 -8.36 13.67
N ASN A 465 8.45 -7.23 13.57
CA ASN A 465 7.08 -7.14 13.03
C ASN A 465 7.04 -6.69 11.55
N ALA A 466 8.19 -6.55 10.87
CA ALA A 466 8.23 -6.24 9.45
C ALA A 466 8.15 -7.55 8.66
N VAL A 467 6.94 -7.90 8.23
CA VAL A 467 6.65 -9.23 7.72
C VAL A 467 7.12 -9.38 6.27
N LEU A 468 7.97 -10.39 6.05
CA LEU A 468 8.11 -11.09 4.77
C LEU A 468 6.80 -11.86 4.56
N ILE A 469 5.90 -11.25 3.79
CA ILE A 469 4.44 -11.40 3.67
C ILE A 469 3.64 -10.84 4.83
#